data_AF-A0A7V5YU21-F1
#
_entry.id   AF-A0A7V5YU21-F1
#
_cell.length_a   1.000
_cell.length_b   1.000
_cell.length_c   1.000
_cell.angle_alpha   90.00
_cell.angle_beta   90.00
_cell.angle_gamma   90.00
#
_symmetry.space_group_name_H-M   'P 1'
#
loop_
_entity.id
_entity.type
_entity.pdbx_description
1 polymer ?
#
loop_
_entity_poly.entity_id
_entity_poly.type
_entity_poly.pdbx_seq_one_letter_code
_entity_poly.pdbx_strand_id
1 'polypeptide(L)'
;MVPVNIALDPSRIGRQAAALERNLRRLIVGQDEAIREIVSMYQMYLTGMNPPGRPIANFLFLGPTGSGKTRIVEATAESLVGTARAVIKIDCAEFQHSHEIAKLIGSPPGYLGHRETHPLLSQEVLDQYHTDQVKISFVLFDEIEKASDALWNLLLGILDKATLTLGDNRRVDFSRCMIFMTSNLGAAEMSSILNPKVGFGSQVETPARTLDERLSAKIARAGTEAARRKFTPEFVNRLDKIVVFKPLGEPELRQILEIELGFVQQRVFASGDPDRAFVFTVSPEAKDFLLREGTDMKYGARHLKRAIERLLVQPLSNLIASEQIRGGDLIRVDLDPIHQRLRFIKAAEGLELHHMAELLQGQGTGLRAESVGVPMEEQRRTVARTIRRG
;
A
#
# COMPACT_ATOMS: atom_id res chain seq x y z
N MET A 1 -12.10 -18.40 44.71
CA MET A 1 -11.80 -17.40 43.66
C MET A 1 -10.94 -16.33 44.31
N VAL A 2 -9.69 -16.13 43.86
CA VAL A 2 -8.83 -15.07 44.40
C VAL A 2 -9.12 -13.80 43.60
N PRO A 3 -9.57 -12.70 44.23
CA PRO A 3 -9.79 -11.45 43.51
C PRO A 3 -8.43 -10.88 43.10
N VAL A 4 -8.16 -10.89 41.80
CA VAL A 4 -6.98 -10.26 41.21
C VAL A 4 -7.39 -8.86 40.75
N ASN A 5 -7.00 -7.84 41.50
CA ASN A 5 -7.34 -6.44 41.20
C ASN A 5 -6.18 -5.77 40.45
N ILE A 6 -6.01 -6.13 39.17
CA ILE A 6 -4.96 -5.59 38.29
C ILE A 6 -5.61 -4.72 37.22
N ALA A 7 -5.09 -3.50 37.06
CA ALA A 7 -5.48 -2.63 35.96
C ALA A 7 -5.00 -3.20 34.62
N LEU A 8 -5.91 -3.35 33.66
CA LEU A 8 -5.62 -3.81 32.31
C LEU A 8 -5.47 -2.61 31.36
N ASP A 9 -4.57 -2.74 30.39
CA ASP A 9 -4.25 -1.69 29.41
C ASP A 9 -4.84 -2.05 28.03
N PRO A 10 -5.95 -1.40 27.60
CA PRO A 10 -6.61 -1.70 26.33
C PRO A 10 -5.85 -1.14 25.11
N SER A 11 -4.78 -0.36 25.31
CA SER A 11 -3.98 0.18 24.20
C SER A 11 -2.97 -0.82 23.63
N ARG A 12 -2.74 -1.94 24.33
CA ARG A 12 -1.79 -2.97 23.91
C ARG A 12 -2.40 -3.87 22.85
N ILE A 13 -1.76 -3.91 21.69
CA ILE A 13 -2.08 -4.84 20.61
C ILE A 13 -1.32 -6.16 20.74
N GLY A 14 -1.91 -7.24 20.24
CA GLY A 14 -1.34 -8.58 20.22
C GLY A 14 -0.14 -8.69 19.28
N ARG A 15 0.66 -9.77 19.43
CA ARG A 15 1.90 -9.98 18.67
C ARG A 15 1.71 -9.96 17.15
N GLN A 16 0.63 -10.57 16.64
CA GLN A 16 0.33 -10.61 15.21
C GLN A 16 -0.12 -9.24 14.68
N ALA A 17 -1.00 -8.54 15.40
CA ALA A 17 -1.41 -7.17 15.05
C ALA A 17 -0.22 -6.19 15.06
N ALA A 18 0.67 -6.30 16.06
CA ALA A 18 1.91 -5.51 16.11
C ALA A 18 2.86 -5.82 14.94
N ALA A 19 2.90 -7.07 14.46
CA ALA A 19 3.68 -7.44 13.30
C ALA A 19 3.11 -6.80 12.02
N LEU A 20 1.78 -6.86 11.84
CA LEU A 20 1.10 -6.17 10.74
C LEU A 20 1.39 -4.67 10.76
N GLU A 21 1.24 -4.01 11.92
CA GLU A 21 1.50 -2.57 12.05
C GLU A 21 2.92 -2.21 11.63
N ARG A 22 3.93 -2.94 12.14
CA ARG A 22 5.33 -2.69 11.77
C ARG A 22 5.58 -2.87 10.28
N ASN A 23 4.98 -3.88 9.66
CA ASN A 23 5.15 -4.13 8.24
C ASN A 23 4.50 -3.03 7.40
N LEU A 24 3.26 -2.62 7.74
CA LEU A 24 2.58 -1.54 7.07
C LEU A 24 3.33 -0.21 7.18
N ARG A 25 3.87 0.13 8.36
CA ARG A 25 4.66 1.36 8.57
C ARG A 25 5.96 1.43 7.77
N ARG A 26 6.48 0.28 7.31
CA ARG A 26 7.65 0.24 6.41
C ARG A 26 7.28 0.50 4.96
N LEU A 27 6.03 0.20 4.59
CA LEU A 27 5.55 0.22 3.21
C LEU A 27 4.70 1.44 2.89
N ILE A 28 4.07 2.03 3.92
CA ILE A 28 3.09 3.10 3.80
C ILE A 28 3.57 4.32 4.58
N VAL A 29 3.65 5.43 3.88
CA VAL A 29 4.17 6.70 4.39
C VAL A 29 3.03 7.71 4.56
N GLY A 30 2.98 8.38 5.72
CA GLY A 30 2.08 9.51 5.98
C GLY A 30 0.61 9.17 6.23
N GLN A 31 0.23 7.90 6.30
CA GLN A 31 -1.18 7.44 6.43
C GLN A 31 -1.44 6.66 7.73
N ASP A 32 -0.98 7.19 8.86
CA ASP A 32 -1.05 6.53 10.18
C ASP A 32 -2.46 6.16 10.63
N GLU A 33 -3.46 7.00 10.31
CA GLU A 33 -4.86 6.73 10.64
C GLU A 33 -5.35 5.45 9.98
N ALA A 34 -5.09 5.29 8.67
CA ALA A 34 -5.49 4.11 7.93
C ALA A 34 -4.81 2.84 8.46
N ILE A 35 -3.51 2.92 8.81
CA ILE A 35 -2.77 1.80 9.40
C ILE A 35 -3.40 1.40 10.74
N ARG A 36 -3.67 2.35 11.64
CA ARG A 36 -4.26 2.07 12.96
C ARG A 36 -5.62 1.41 12.84
N GLU A 37 -6.47 1.88 11.93
CA GLU A 37 -7.82 1.34 11.75
C GLU A 37 -7.80 -0.09 11.17
N ILE A 38 -6.90 -0.37 10.21
CA ILE A 38 -6.70 -1.75 9.70
C ILE A 38 -6.20 -2.67 10.81
N VAL A 39 -5.20 -2.25 11.58
CA VAL A 39 -4.62 -3.04 12.67
C VAL A 39 -5.64 -3.31 13.77
N SER A 40 -6.49 -2.34 14.11
CA SER A 40 -7.58 -2.47 15.07
C SER A 40 -8.61 -3.51 14.63
N MET A 41 -9.06 -3.46 13.37
CA MET A 41 -10.01 -4.44 12.83
C MET A 41 -9.40 -5.84 12.76
N TYR A 42 -8.13 -5.95 12.40
CA TYR A 42 -7.40 -7.21 12.40
C TYR A 42 -7.24 -7.79 13.83
N GLN A 43 -6.98 -6.95 14.83
CA GLN A 43 -6.91 -7.37 16.23
C GLN A 43 -8.24 -7.96 16.72
N MET A 44 -9.38 -7.36 16.33
CA MET A 44 -10.70 -7.90 16.65
C MET A 44 -10.97 -9.24 15.94
N TYR A 45 -10.50 -9.39 14.70
CA TYR A 45 -10.63 -10.63 13.95
C TYR A 45 -9.88 -11.77 14.62
N LEU A 46 -8.65 -11.51 15.07
CA LEU A 46 -7.83 -12.50 15.77
C LEU A 46 -8.46 -13.00 17.07
N THR A 47 -9.29 -12.17 17.72
CA THR A 47 -9.98 -12.53 18.97
C THR A 47 -11.42 -13.02 18.75
N GLY A 48 -11.91 -13.00 17.50
CA GLY A 48 -13.29 -13.35 17.18
C GLY A 48 -14.33 -12.36 17.70
N MET A 49 -13.92 -11.10 17.96
CA MET A 49 -14.78 -10.06 18.54
C MET A 49 -15.49 -9.19 17.49
N ASN A 50 -15.37 -9.53 16.19
CA ASN A 50 -16.13 -8.85 15.15
C ASN A 50 -17.63 -9.18 15.26
N PRO A 51 -18.51 -8.25 14.86
CA PRO A 51 -19.94 -8.53 14.76
C PRO A 51 -20.21 -9.75 13.86
N PRO A 52 -20.98 -10.75 14.30
CA PRO A 52 -21.31 -11.89 13.48
C PRO A 52 -22.18 -11.48 12.28
N GLY A 53 -22.04 -12.18 11.16
CA GLY A 53 -22.85 -11.95 9.96
C GLY A 53 -22.49 -10.67 9.20
N ARG A 54 -21.32 -10.06 9.46
CA ARG A 54 -20.78 -8.92 8.71
C ARG A 54 -19.37 -9.27 8.20
N PRO A 55 -18.89 -8.60 7.14
CA PRO A 55 -17.49 -8.68 6.76
C PRO A 55 -16.58 -8.27 7.93
N ILE A 56 -15.32 -8.69 7.89
CA ILE A 56 -14.33 -8.37 8.93
C ILE A 56 -14.22 -6.86 9.12
N ALA A 57 -14.21 -6.12 8.00
CA ALA A 57 -14.20 -4.67 8.00
C ALA A 57 -14.68 -4.11 6.66
N ASN A 58 -15.38 -2.99 6.72
CA ASN A 58 -15.85 -2.20 5.58
C ASN A 58 -15.22 -0.80 5.64
N PHE A 59 -14.19 -0.58 4.82
CA PHE A 59 -13.44 0.68 4.77
C PHE A 59 -13.81 1.53 3.55
N LEU A 60 -13.96 2.84 3.75
CA LEU A 60 -13.96 3.82 2.66
C LEU A 60 -12.76 4.75 2.80
N PHE A 61 -11.85 4.70 1.84
CA PHE A 61 -10.68 5.55 1.75
C PHE A 61 -10.91 6.70 0.79
N LEU A 62 -10.84 7.92 1.31
CA LEU A 62 -11.03 9.17 0.59
C LEU A 62 -9.69 9.88 0.43
N GLY A 63 -9.48 10.62 -0.64
CA GLY A 63 -8.26 11.43 -0.80
C GLY A 63 -7.86 11.60 -2.27
N PRO A 64 -6.85 12.42 -2.58
CA PRO A 64 -6.42 12.62 -3.96
C PRO A 64 -5.79 11.37 -4.58
N THR A 65 -5.64 11.40 -5.90
CA THR A 65 -4.90 10.39 -6.65
C THR A 65 -3.44 10.33 -6.16
N GLY A 66 -2.90 9.12 -6.03
CA GLY A 66 -1.50 8.93 -5.67
C GLY A 66 -1.16 9.09 -4.18
N SER A 67 -2.15 9.24 -3.29
CA SER A 67 -1.94 9.30 -1.83
C SER A 67 -1.70 7.95 -1.15
N GLY A 68 -1.82 6.83 -1.88
CA GLY A 68 -1.55 5.49 -1.35
C GLY A 68 -2.78 4.65 -0.96
N LYS A 69 -4.01 5.09 -1.30
CA LYS A 69 -5.26 4.37 -1.00
C LYS A 69 -5.24 2.89 -1.42
N THR A 70 -4.90 2.61 -2.68
CA THR A 70 -4.77 1.24 -3.20
C THR A 70 -3.56 0.52 -2.60
N ARG A 71 -2.43 1.23 -2.45
CA ARG A 71 -1.16 0.65 -1.98
C ARG A 71 -1.26 0.11 -0.55
N ILE A 72 -2.02 0.75 0.34
CA ILE A 72 -2.20 0.22 1.71
C ILE A 72 -2.97 -1.11 1.73
N VAL A 73 -3.90 -1.31 0.80
CA VAL A 73 -4.66 -2.56 0.68
C VAL A 73 -3.73 -3.68 0.20
N GLU A 74 -2.97 -3.39 -0.85
CA GLU A 74 -1.92 -4.28 -1.37
C GLU A 74 -0.87 -4.62 -0.30
N ALA A 75 -0.41 -3.62 0.46
CA ALA A 75 0.56 -3.81 1.54
C ALA A 75 -0.01 -4.63 2.70
N THR A 76 -1.32 -4.53 2.97
CA THR A 76 -2.00 -5.33 3.98
C THR A 76 -2.06 -6.79 3.55
N ALA A 77 -2.46 -7.05 2.30
CA ALA A 77 -2.47 -8.39 1.73
C ALA A 77 -1.06 -9.00 1.67
N GLU A 78 -0.07 -8.21 1.24
CA GLU A 78 1.35 -8.58 1.22
C GLU A 78 1.87 -8.92 2.62
N SER A 79 1.50 -8.14 3.64
CA SER A 79 1.95 -8.34 5.02
C SER A 79 1.34 -9.56 5.71
N LEU A 80 0.13 -9.98 5.31
CA LEU A 80 -0.59 -11.08 5.94
C LEU A 80 -0.47 -12.39 5.15
N VAL A 81 -0.59 -12.32 3.83
CA VAL A 81 -0.62 -13.50 2.93
C VAL A 81 0.72 -13.70 2.22
N GLY A 82 1.58 -12.68 2.16
CA GLY A 82 2.89 -12.75 1.52
C GLY A 82 2.90 -12.29 0.05
N THR A 83 1.76 -11.82 -0.48
CA THR A 83 1.71 -11.28 -1.85
C THR A 83 0.68 -10.16 -2.00
N ALA A 84 1.08 -9.07 -2.67
CA ALA A 84 0.17 -7.97 -3.03
C ALA A 84 -0.92 -8.41 -4.03
N ARG A 85 -0.71 -9.53 -4.75
CA ARG A 85 -1.69 -10.08 -5.70
C ARG A 85 -2.91 -10.70 -5.02
N ALA A 86 -2.87 -10.88 -3.71
CA ALA A 86 -3.98 -11.42 -2.93
C ALA A 86 -5.18 -10.46 -2.80
N VAL A 87 -5.10 -9.27 -3.40
CA VAL A 87 -6.22 -8.32 -3.48
C VAL A 87 -7.07 -8.60 -4.71
N ILE A 88 -8.34 -8.89 -4.50
CA ILE A 88 -9.36 -9.00 -5.55
C ILE A 88 -9.79 -7.57 -5.89
N LYS A 89 -9.21 -7.03 -6.96
CA LYS A 89 -9.42 -5.64 -7.38
C LYS A 89 -10.55 -5.54 -8.40
N ILE A 90 -11.48 -4.62 -8.15
CA ILE A 90 -12.64 -4.29 -8.97
C ILE A 90 -12.56 -2.79 -9.29
N ASP A 91 -12.34 -2.45 -10.55
CA ASP A 91 -12.38 -1.06 -11.01
C ASP A 91 -13.84 -0.66 -11.26
N CYS A 92 -14.40 0.17 -10.39
CA CYS A 92 -15.80 0.57 -10.47
C CYS A 92 -16.12 1.45 -11.68
N ALA A 93 -15.11 1.98 -12.36
CA ALA A 93 -15.29 2.67 -13.63
C ALA A 93 -15.75 1.72 -14.76
N GLU A 94 -15.49 0.41 -14.64
CA GLU A 94 -15.97 -0.64 -15.56
C GLU A 94 -17.39 -1.16 -15.21
N PHE A 95 -18.08 -0.51 -14.27
CA PHE A 95 -19.42 -0.91 -13.80
C PHE A 95 -20.39 0.28 -13.79
N GLN A 96 -20.23 1.17 -14.77
CA GLN A 96 -21.10 2.35 -14.96
C GLN A 96 -22.48 1.99 -15.49
N HIS A 97 -22.63 0.81 -16.09
CA HIS A 97 -23.89 0.31 -16.60
C HIS A 97 -24.33 -0.96 -15.85
N SER A 98 -25.63 -1.08 -15.60
CA SER A 98 -26.20 -2.18 -14.78
C SER A 98 -25.91 -3.57 -15.32
N HIS A 99 -25.83 -3.74 -16.65
CA HIS A 99 -25.56 -5.04 -17.27
C HIS A 99 -24.12 -5.55 -17.02
N GLU A 100 -23.18 -4.66 -16.70
CA GLU A 100 -21.78 -5.05 -16.43
C GLU A 100 -21.64 -5.82 -15.12
N ILE A 101 -22.61 -5.72 -14.21
CA ILE A 101 -22.63 -6.45 -12.94
C ILE A 101 -22.63 -7.96 -13.15
N ALA A 102 -23.11 -8.45 -14.30
CA ALA A 102 -23.01 -9.86 -14.66
C ALA A 102 -21.56 -10.38 -14.65
N LYS A 103 -20.54 -9.52 -14.84
CA LYS A 103 -19.12 -9.90 -14.68
C LYS A 103 -18.78 -10.25 -13.21
N LEU A 104 -19.46 -9.62 -12.25
CA LEU A 104 -19.25 -9.86 -10.82
C LEU A 104 -20.03 -11.08 -10.32
N ILE A 105 -21.30 -11.19 -10.71
CA ILE A 105 -22.23 -12.20 -10.16
C ILE A 105 -22.52 -13.38 -11.09
N GLY A 106 -22.12 -13.31 -12.36
CA GLY A 106 -22.51 -14.25 -13.40
C GLY A 106 -23.87 -13.90 -14.03
N SER A 107 -24.08 -14.35 -15.27
CA SER A 107 -25.39 -14.23 -15.92
C SER A 107 -26.38 -15.24 -15.31
N PRO A 108 -27.69 -14.91 -15.22
CA PRO A 108 -28.71 -15.88 -14.80
C PRO A 108 -28.86 -17.05 -15.80
N PRO A 109 -29.37 -18.22 -15.36
CA PRO A 109 -29.71 -19.32 -16.25
C PRO A 109 -30.63 -18.88 -17.38
N GLY A 110 -30.31 -19.25 -18.62
CA GLY A 110 -31.09 -18.89 -19.81
C GLY A 110 -30.66 -17.61 -20.53
N TYR A 111 -29.68 -16.87 -19.99
CA TYR A 111 -29.07 -15.72 -20.66
C TYR A 111 -27.77 -16.12 -21.40
N LEU A 112 -27.44 -15.40 -22.49
CA LEU A 112 -26.17 -15.55 -23.20
C LEU A 112 -24.99 -15.35 -22.22
N GLY A 113 -24.00 -16.24 -22.29
CA GLY A 113 -22.80 -16.19 -21.44
C GLY A 113 -22.94 -16.88 -20.08
N HIS A 114 -24.08 -17.45 -19.69
CA HIS A 114 -24.26 -18.11 -18.37
C HIS A 114 -23.20 -19.19 -18.05
N ARG A 115 -22.69 -19.92 -19.05
CA ARG A 115 -21.64 -20.93 -18.86
C ARG A 115 -20.21 -20.40 -19.05
N GLU A 116 -20.06 -19.19 -19.59
CA GLU A 116 -18.77 -18.63 -20.01
C GLU A 116 -18.30 -17.52 -19.05
N THR A 117 -19.23 -16.82 -18.39
CA THR A 117 -18.92 -15.74 -17.45
C THR A 117 -18.66 -16.30 -16.05
N HIS A 118 -17.39 -16.50 -15.71
CA HIS A 118 -17.00 -16.85 -14.34
C HIS A 118 -17.20 -15.66 -13.40
N PRO A 119 -18.06 -15.76 -12.35
CA PRO A 119 -18.31 -14.66 -11.44
C PRO A 119 -17.06 -14.28 -10.66
N LEU A 120 -16.64 -13.01 -10.76
CA LEU A 120 -15.48 -12.50 -10.03
C LEU A 120 -15.68 -12.55 -8.50
N LEU A 121 -16.93 -12.41 -8.04
CA LEU A 121 -17.27 -12.47 -6.62
C LEU A 121 -17.72 -13.87 -6.17
N SER A 122 -17.24 -14.92 -6.82
CA SER A 122 -17.49 -16.31 -6.41
C SER A 122 -16.67 -16.70 -5.16
N GLN A 123 -17.15 -17.70 -4.41
CA GLN A 123 -16.47 -18.17 -3.20
C GLN A 123 -15.06 -18.67 -3.52
N GLU A 124 -14.90 -19.36 -4.66
CA GLU A 124 -13.63 -19.89 -5.12
C GLU A 124 -12.60 -18.77 -5.34
N VAL A 125 -13.02 -17.64 -5.90
CA VAL A 125 -12.15 -16.46 -6.12
C VAL A 125 -11.84 -15.76 -4.80
N LEU A 126 -12.81 -15.64 -3.89
CA LEU A 126 -12.58 -15.03 -2.57
C LEU A 126 -11.54 -15.83 -1.76
N ASP A 127 -11.62 -17.15 -1.77
CA ASP A 127 -10.79 -18.01 -0.93
C ASP A 127 -9.44 -18.39 -1.56
N GLN A 128 -9.20 -18.04 -2.83
CA GLN A 128 -8.04 -18.50 -3.61
C GLN A 128 -6.67 -18.19 -2.99
N TYR A 129 -6.58 -17.16 -2.14
CA TYR A 129 -5.36 -16.71 -1.49
C TYR A 129 -5.29 -17.06 0.01
N HIS A 130 -6.26 -17.82 0.51
CA HIS A 130 -6.23 -18.27 1.90
C HIS A 130 -5.05 -19.22 2.13
N THR A 131 -4.36 -19.03 3.26
CA THR A 131 -3.29 -19.92 3.73
C THR A 131 -3.76 -20.66 4.98
N ASP A 132 -2.99 -21.61 5.49
CA ASP A 132 -3.34 -22.29 6.76
C ASP A 132 -3.40 -21.33 7.95
N GLN A 133 -2.67 -20.22 7.87
CA GLN A 133 -2.57 -19.23 8.94
C GLN A 133 -3.50 -18.04 8.74
N VAL A 134 -3.82 -17.69 7.49
CA VAL A 134 -4.61 -16.50 7.16
C VAL A 134 -5.79 -16.88 6.28
N LYS A 135 -6.98 -16.78 6.85
CA LYS A 135 -8.27 -17.00 6.17
C LYS A 135 -9.00 -15.66 6.00
N ILE A 136 -8.30 -14.68 5.41
CA ILE A 136 -8.82 -13.34 5.14
C ILE A 136 -8.72 -13.09 3.64
N SER A 137 -9.82 -12.62 3.05
CA SER A 137 -9.86 -12.16 1.66
C SER A 137 -9.86 -10.64 1.61
N PHE A 138 -9.11 -10.06 0.70
CA PHE A 138 -9.02 -8.60 0.52
C PHE A 138 -9.76 -8.22 -0.76
N VAL A 139 -10.87 -7.49 -0.65
CA VAL A 139 -11.67 -7.07 -1.80
C VAL A 139 -11.59 -5.55 -1.92
N LEU A 140 -11.16 -5.05 -3.08
CA LEU A 140 -10.95 -3.63 -3.33
C LEU A 140 -11.87 -3.14 -4.45
N PHE A 141 -12.77 -2.23 -4.11
CA PHE A 141 -13.58 -1.46 -5.05
C PHE A 141 -12.91 -0.10 -5.28
N ASP A 142 -12.17 0.03 -6.38
CA ASP A 142 -11.45 1.26 -6.74
C ASP A 142 -12.39 2.24 -7.45
N GLU A 143 -12.27 3.54 -7.15
CA GLU A 143 -13.11 4.61 -7.74
C GLU A 143 -14.62 4.39 -7.59
N ILE A 144 -15.06 4.01 -6.39
CA ILE A 144 -16.44 3.57 -6.12
C ILE A 144 -17.49 4.61 -6.56
N GLU A 145 -17.18 5.91 -6.54
CA GLU A 145 -18.09 6.98 -6.95
C GLU A 145 -18.55 6.92 -8.43
N LYS A 146 -17.85 6.12 -9.26
CA LYS A 146 -18.16 5.89 -10.67
C LYS A 146 -19.14 4.74 -10.90
N ALA A 147 -19.38 3.90 -9.89
CA ALA A 147 -20.27 2.75 -10.00
C ALA A 147 -21.73 3.13 -10.28
N SER A 148 -22.44 2.26 -11.01
CA SER A 148 -23.89 2.33 -11.20
C SER A 148 -24.66 1.96 -9.94
N ASP A 149 -25.90 2.46 -9.81
CA ASP A 149 -26.82 2.19 -8.69
C ASP A 149 -27.03 0.69 -8.42
N ALA A 150 -26.96 -0.13 -9.47
CA ALA A 150 -27.11 -1.57 -9.32
C ALA A 150 -25.90 -2.20 -8.59
N LEU A 151 -24.67 -1.67 -8.77
CA LEU A 151 -23.50 -2.10 -7.98
C LEU A 151 -23.61 -1.62 -6.54
N TRP A 152 -24.11 -0.41 -6.31
CA TRP A 152 -24.38 0.12 -4.97
C TRP A 152 -25.35 -0.78 -4.18
N ASN A 153 -26.46 -1.19 -4.80
CA ASN A 153 -27.45 -2.07 -4.18
C ASN A 153 -26.87 -3.46 -3.85
N LEU A 154 -26.05 -4.00 -4.76
CA LEU A 154 -25.33 -5.25 -4.51
C LEU A 154 -24.40 -5.12 -3.29
N LEU A 155 -23.62 -4.04 -3.23
CA LEU A 155 -22.71 -3.78 -2.12
C LEU A 155 -23.43 -3.64 -0.79
N LEU A 156 -24.57 -2.93 -0.73
CA LEU A 156 -25.34 -2.78 0.51
C LEU A 156 -25.68 -4.14 1.15
N GLY A 157 -26.09 -5.11 0.35
CA GLY A 157 -26.37 -6.48 0.83
C GLY A 157 -25.13 -7.17 1.40
N ILE A 158 -23.98 -7.02 0.74
CA ILE A 158 -22.70 -7.58 1.18
C ILE A 158 -22.22 -6.92 2.48
N LEU A 159 -22.23 -5.58 2.54
CA LEU A 159 -21.73 -4.82 3.70
C LEU A 159 -22.60 -5.04 4.95
N ASP A 160 -23.89 -5.31 4.77
CA ASP A 160 -24.84 -5.59 5.86
C ASP A 160 -24.79 -7.05 6.32
N LYS A 161 -24.87 -8.01 5.40
CA LYS A 161 -25.13 -9.43 5.74
C LYS A 161 -23.96 -10.36 5.46
N ALA A 162 -22.87 -9.84 4.90
CA ALA A 162 -21.74 -10.63 4.43
C ALA A 162 -22.15 -11.74 3.46
N THR A 163 -23.25 -11.57 2.71
CA THR A 163 -23.73 -12.59 1.77
C THR A 163 -24.05 -11.98 0.42
N LEU A 164 -23.71 -12.71 -0.63
CA LEU A 164 -24.10 -12.41 -2.01
C LEU A 164 -24.77 -13.64 -2.63
N THR A 165 -25.81 -13.42 -3.42
CA THR A 165 -26.40 -14.47 -4.27
C THR A 165 -25.93 -14.24 -5.71
N LEU A 166 -25.29 -15.25 -6.29
CA LEU A 166 -24.82 -15.22 -7.67
C LEU A 166 -25.98 -15.42 -8.66
N GLY A 167 -25.74 -15.12 -9.94
CA GLY A 167 -26.72 -15.32 -11.01
C GLY A 167 -27.20 -16.76 -11.15
N ASP A 168 -26.35 -17.73 -10.78
CA ASP A 168 -26.68 -19.17 -10.74
C ASP A 168 -27.35 -19.63 -9.42
N ASN A 169 -27.76 -18.68 -8.57
CA ASN A 169 -28.35 -18.89 -7.24
C ASN A 169 -27.43 -19.49 -6.16
N ARG A 170 -26.13 -19.66 -6.42
CA ARG A 170 -25.18 -20.01 -5.34
C ARG A 170 -25.01 -18.83 -4.38
N ARG A 171 -24.85 -19.14 -3.09
CA ARG A 171 -24.55 -18.17 -2.05
C ARG A 171 -23.04 -18.07 -1.83
N VAL A 172 -22.56 -16.85 -1.63
CA VAL A 172 -21.16 -16.53 -1.34
C VAL A 172 -21.09 -15.83 0.01
N ASP A 173 -20.13 -16.24 0.83
CA ASP A 173 -19.87 -15.72 2.17
C ASP A 173 -18.68 -14.74 2.17
N PHE A 174 -18.96 -13.53 2.63
CA PHE A 174 -18.01 -12.42 2.81
C PHE A 174 -17.62 -12.21 4.28
N SER A 175 -18.01 -13.09 5.20
CA SER A 175 -17.72 -12.96 6.64
C SER A 175 -16.23 -12.92 6.96
N ARG A 176 -15.41 -13.45 6.04
CA ARG A 176 -13.94 -13.45 6.09
C ARG A 176 -13.29 -12.39 5.20
N CYS A 177 -14.06 -11.45 4.67
CA CYS A 177 -13.55 -10.39 3.80
C CYS A 177 -13.23 -9.12 4.58
N MET A 178 -12.08 -8.53 4.30
CA MET A 178 -11.85 -7.09 4.50
C MET A 178 -12.18 -6.40 3.18
N ILE A 179 -13.20 -5.55 3.21
CA ILE A 179 -13.70 -4.82 2.06
C ILE A 179 -13.18 -3.39 2.12
N PHE A 180 -12.53 -2.98 1.04
CA PHE A 180 -11.97 -1.65 0.87
C PHE A 180 -12.62 -0.98 -0.32
N MET A 181 -13.01 0.27 -0.14
CA MET A 181 -13.50 1.13 -1.21
C MET A 181 -12.61 2.36 -1.28
N THR A 182 -12.19 2.76 -2.48
CA THR A 182 -11.46 4.02 -2.65
C THR A 182 -12.31 5.02 -3.40
N SER A 183 -12.10 6.30 -3.08
CA SER A 183 -12.74 7.37 -3.80
C SER A 183 -11.83 8.60 -3.88
N ASN A 184 -11.91 9.30 -5.00
CA ASN A 184 -11.25 10.60 -5.18
C ASN A 184 -12.18 11.78 -4.82
N LEU A 185 -13.34 11.52 -4.21
CA LEU A 185 -14.25 12.56 -3.75
C LEU A 185 -13.58 13.53 -2.76
N GLY A 186 -13.93 14.81 -2.89
CA GLY A 186 -13.39 15.88 -2.06
C GLY A 186 -11.92 16.22 -2.35
N ALA A 187 -11.24 15.55 -3.29
CA ALA A 187 -9.82 15.81 -3.57
C ALA A 187 -9.54 17.27 -3.95
N ALA A 188 -10.41 17.89 -4.75
CA ALA A 188 -10.28 19.30 -5.13
C ALA A 188 -10.44 20.24 -3.92
N GLU A 189 -11.43 20.00 -3.07
CA GLU A 189 -11.66 20.78 -1.84
C GLU A 189 -10.49 20.62 -0.87
N MET A 190 -10.05 19.38 -0.63
CA MET A 190 -8.88 19.07 0.20
C MET A 190 -7.61 19.76 -0.32
N SER A 191 -7.38 19.74 -1.64
CA SER A 191 -6.23 20.42 -2.25
C SER A 191 -6.31 21.94 -2.11
N SER A 192 -7.51 22.53 -2.16
CA SER A 192 -7.70 23.98 -1.99
C SER A 192 -7.45 24.45 -0.57
N ILE A 193 -7.70 23.59 0.42
CA ILE A 193 -7.41 23.84 1.83
C ILE A 193 -5.91 23.87 2.09
N LEU A 194 -5.13 23.02 1.40
CA LEU A 194 -3.67 22.97 1.51
C LEU A 194 -2.98 24.10 0.76
N ASN A 195 -3.50 24.48 -0.40
CA ASN A 195 -2.98 25.55 -1.25
C ASN A 195 -4.04 26.65 -1.39
N PRO A 196 -4.33 27.43 -0.33
CA PRO A 196 -5.24 28.55 -0.44
C PRO A 196 -4.68 29.53 -1.47
N LYS A 197 -5.47 29.83 -2.52
CA LYS A 197 -5.11 30.88 -3.49
C LYS A 197 -4.83 32.16 -2.70
N VAL A 198 -3.61 32.69 -2.82
CA VAL A 198 -3.14 33.89 -2.10
C VAL A 198 -4.18 35.01 -2.22
N GLY A 199 -4.91 35.24 -1.12
CA GLY A 199 -5.95 36.24 -1.00
C GLY A 199 -5.95 36.76 0.44
N PHE A 200 -5.51 38.01 0.59
CA PHE A 200 -5.57 38.90 1.75
C PHE A 200 -5.95 38.28 3.12
N GLY A 201 -4.98 38.17 4.03
CA GLY A 201 -5.25 37.95 5.46
C GLY A 201 -3.98 37.72 6.28
N SER A 202 -3.85 38.46 7.38
CA SER A 202 -2.68 38.61 8.26
C SER A 202 -1.94 37.31 8.63
N GLN A 203 -0.61 37.35 8.51
CA GLN A 203 0.30 36.41 9.18
C GLN A 203 0.11 36.52 10.70
N VAL A 204 -0.54 35.53 11.29
CA VAL A 204 -0.47 35.28 12.74
C VAL A 204 0.40 34.06 12.93
N GLU A 205 1.58 34.27 13.53
CA GLU A 205 2.54 33.23 13.91
C GLU A 205 1.87 32.26 14.89
N THR A 206 1.34 31.16 14.37
CA THR A 206 0.83 30.05 15.15
C THR A 206 1.86 28.92 15.10
N PRO A 207 2.17 28.23 16.22
CA PRO A 207 3.16 27.17 16.21
C PRO A 207 2.85 26.08 15.16
N ALA A 208 3.84 25.71 14.35
CA ALA A 208 3.69 24.85 13.17
C ALA A 208 2.92 23.53 13.43
N ARG A 209 3.11 22.88 14.58
CA ARG A 209 2.41 21.64 14.96
C ARG A 209 0.90 21.81 15.18
N THR A 210 0.49 22.91 15.83
CA THR A 210 -0.93 23.18 16.09
C THR A 210 -1.70 23.61 14.84
N LEU A 211 -0.97 24.19 13.86
CA LEU A 211 -1.53 24.52 12.55
C LEU A 211 -1.85 23.24 11.76
N ASP A 212 -0.97 22.24 11.85
CA ASP A 212 -1.03 20.99 11.08
C ASP A 212 -2.17 20.05 11.53
N GLU A 213 -2.45 19.99 12.84
CA GLU A 213 -3.59 19.24 13.39
C GLU A 213 -4.93 19.86 12.99
N ARG A 214 -5.07 21.19 13.10
CA ARG A 214 -6.28 21.91 12.68
C ARG A 214 -6.52 21.79 11.19
N LEU A 215 -5.46 21.84 10.39
CA LEU A 215 -5.50 21.66 8.95
C LEU A 215 -5.92 20.23 8.58
N SER A 216 -5.32 19.23 9.21
CA SER A 216 -5.70 17.82 9.06
C SER A 216 -7.19 17.59 9.39
N ALA A 217 -7.69 18.17 10.48
CA ALA A 217 -9.10 18.06 10.85
C ALA A 217 -10.05 18.70 9.81
N LYS A 218 -9.67 19.84 9.23
CA LYS A 218 -10.45 20.48 8.15
C LYS A 218 -10.50 19.61 6.90
N ILE A 219 -9.38 19.00 6.51
CA ILE A 219 -9.29 18.08 5.36
C ILE A 219 -10.17 16.85 5.59
N ALA A 220 -10.06 16.24 6.78
CA ALA A 220 -10.87 15.09 7.15
C ALA A 220 -12.37 15.41 7.09
N ARG A 221 -12.77 16.59 7.58
CA ARG A 221 -14.14 17.07 7.52
C ARG A 221 -14.62 17.28 6.08
N ALA A 222 -13.84 17.94 5.23
CA ALA A 222 -14.18 18.17 3.83
C ALA A 222 -14.36 16.85 3.06
N GLY A 223 -13.44 15.90 3.23
CA GLY A 223 -13.57 14.56 2.63
C GLY A 223 -14.84 13.85 3.10
N THR A 224 -15.10 13.83 4.40
CA THR A 224 -16.29 13.18 4.98
C THR A 224 -17.59 13.83 4.52
N GLU A 225 -17.64 15.17 4.44
CA GLU A 225 -18.80 15.90 3.91
C GLU A 225 -19.03 15.60 2.42
N ALA A 226 -17.97 15.54 1.61
CA ALA A 226 -18.07 15.15 0.20
C ALA A 226 -18.63 13.72 0.03
N ALA A 227 -18.17 12.78 0.85
CA ALA A 227 -18.72 11.41 0.86
C ALA A 227 -20.19 11.38 1.27
N ARG A 228 -20.59 12.12 2.31
CA ARG A 228 -22.00 12.21 2.76
C ARG A 228 -22.94 12.86 1.74
N ARG A 229 -22.42 13.71 0.84
CA ARG A 229 -23.20 14.28 -0.27
C ARG A 229 -23.40 13.28 -1.41
N LYS A 230 -22.43 12.41 -1.67
CA LYS A 230 -22.45 11.46 -2.78
C LYS A 230 -23.12 10.14 -2.42
N PHE A 231 -22.90 9.64 -1.21
CA PHE A 231 -23.38 8.34 -0.76
C PHE A 231 -24.61 8.48 0.12
N THR A 232 -25.54 7.53 -0.01
CA THR A 232 -26.75 7.51 0.81
C THR A 232 -26.40 7.30 2.28
N PRO A 233 -27.21 7.82 3.22
CA PRO A 233 -27.00 7.56 4.64
C PRO A 233 -26.98 6.06 4.98
N GLU A 234 -27.78 5.27 4.26
CA GLU A 234 -27.79 3.80 4.41
C GLU A 234 -26.42 3.20 4.11
N PHE A 235 -25.79 3.57 2.98
CA PHE A 235 -24.47 3.10 2.63
C PHE A 235 -23.41 3.52 3.65
N VAL A 236 -23.42 4.80 4.04
CA VAL A 236 -22.47 5.36 5.02
C VAL A 236 -22.55 4.62 6.35
N ASN A 237 -23.75 4.25 6.79
CA ASN A 237 -23.97 3.52 8.05
C ASN A 237 -23.51 2.06 8.00
N ARG A 238 -23.20 1.49 6.82
CA ARG A 238 -22.63 0.14 6.68
C ARG A 238 -21.09 0.11 6.68
N LEU A 239 -20.47 1.28 6.60
CA LEU A 239 -19.02 1.42 6.70
C LEU A 239 -18.61 1.40 8.17
N ASP A 240 -17.58 0.62 8.49
CA ASP A 240 -17.03 0.61 9.84
C ASP A 240 -16.13 1.83 10.05
N LYS A 241 -15.39 2.24 8.99
CA LYS A 241 -14.51 3.41 9.01
C LYS A 241 -14.45 4.12 7.66
N ILE A 242 -14.55 5.45 7.72
CA ILE A 242 -14.21 6.35 6.62
C ILE A 242 -12.88 6.99 6.99
N VAL A 243 -11.84 6.80 6.17
CA VAL A 243 -10.50 7.33 6.44
C VAL A 243 -10.11 8.29 5.33
N VAL A 244 -9.67 9.48 5.71
CA VAL A 244 -9.23 10.51 4.76
C VAL A 244 -7.71 10.51 4.66
N PHE A 245 -7.22 10.18 3.47
CA PHE A 245 -5.80 10.14 3.14
C PHE A 245 -5.26 11.54 2.95
N LYS A 246 -4.13 11.80 3.59
CA LYS A 246 -3.43 13.07 3.47
C LYS A 246 -2.68 13.12 2.14
N PRO A 247 -2.63 14.28 1.47
CA PRO A 247 -1.74 14.48 0.34
C PRO A 247 -0.28 14.33 0.79
N LEU A 248 0.56 13.80 -0.09
CA LEU A 248 1.96 13.53 0.23
C LEU A 248 2.78 14.80 0.00
N GLY A 249 3.50 15.25 1.04
CA GLY A 249 4.46 16.35 0.93
C GLY A 249 5.82 15.86 0.44
N GLU A 250 6.75 16.79 0.31
CA GLU A 250 8.13 16.49 -0.10
C GLU A 250 8.83 15.47 0.84
N PRO A 251 8.71 15.56 2.19
CA PRO A 251 9.31 14.58 3.08
C PRO A 251 8.76 13.17 2.86
N GLU A 252 7.44 13.03 2.68
CA GLU A 252 6.80 11.75 2.43
C GLU A 252 7.22 11.18 1.07
N LEU A 253 7.27 12.02 0.03
CA LEU A 253 7.70 11.61 -1.32
C LEU A 253 9.15 11.13 -1.32
N ARG A 254 10.05 11.78 -0.57
CA ARG A 254 11.44 11.34 -0.41
C ARG A 254 11.51 9.97 0.26
N GLN A 255 10.74 9.75 1.33
CA GLN A 255 10.68 8.43 1.98
C GLN A 255 10.13 7.35 1.03
N ILE A 256 9.10 7.66 0.24
CA ILE A 256 8.57 6.74 -0.76
C ILE A 256 9.64 6.42 -1.82
N LEU A 257 10.43 7.40 -2.27
CA LEU A 257 11.54 7.14 -3.19
C LEU A 257 12.54 6.13 -2.59
N GLU A 258 12.93 6.27 -1.33
CA GLU A 258 13.84 5.29 -0.69
C GLU A 258 13.25 3.88 -0.69
N ILE A 259 11.96 3.74 -0.40
CA ILE A 259 11.26 2.45 -0.43
C ILE A 259 11.31 1.84 -1.84
N GLU A 260 11.01 2.64 -2.86
CA GLU A 260 11.03 2.18 -4.26
C GLU A 260 12.43 1.82 -4.75
N LEU A 261 13.46 2.59 -4.36
CA LEU A 261 14.86 2.24 -4.63
C LEU A 261 15.25 0.93 -3.93
N GLY A 262 14.77 0.70 -2.71
CA GLY A 262 14.94 -0.56 -2.00
C GLY A 262 14.33 -1.75 -2.76
N PHE A 263 13.16 -1.59 -3.38
CA PHE A 263 12.57 -2.64 -4.23
C PHE A 263 13.39 -2.90 -5.50
N VAL A 264 13.95 -1.86 -6.11
CA VAL A 264 14.87 -2.04 -7.25
C VAL A 264 16.10 -2.83 -6.81
N GLN A 265 16.68 -2.49 -5.66
CA GLN A 265 17.83 -3.20 -5.11
C GLN A 265 17.50 -4.66 -4.78
N GLN A 266 16.32 -4.95 -4.21
CA GLN A 266 15.82 -6.32 -4.00
C GLN A 266 15.74 -7.11 -5.30
N ARG A 267 15.22 -6.51 -6.37
CA ARG A 267 15.10 -7.16 -7.69
C ARG A 267 16.46 -7.57 -8.26
N VAL A 268 17.50 -6.77 -8.04
CA VAL A 268 18.87 -7.10 -8.46
C VAL A 268 19.34 -8.40 -7.81
N PHE A 269 19.13 -8.57 -6.50
CA PHE A 269 19.50 -9.80 -5.78
C PHE A 269 18.59 -10.99 -6.09
N ALA A 270 17.30 -10.76 -6.35
CA ALA A 270 16.33 -11.82 -6.62
C ALA A 270 16.49 -12.50 -8.00
N SER A 271 17.37 -12.00 -8.86
CA SER A 271 17.62 -12.56 -10.21
C SER A 271 18.22 -13.97 -10.21
N GLY A 272 18.61 -14.51 -9.05
CA GLY A 272 18.95 -15.93 -8.85
C GLY A 272 20.36 -16.33 -9.31
N ASP A 273 21.10 -15.42 -9.93
CA ASP A 273 22.50 -15.59 -10.31
C ASP A 273 23.39 -14.79 -9.33
N PRO A 274 24.06 -15.44 -8.36
CA PRO A 274 24.94 -14.75 -7.40
C PRO A 274 26.04 -13.92 -8.09
N ASP A 275 26.46 -14.34 -9.29
CA ASP A 275 27.48 -13.66 -10.08
C ASP A 275 26.96 -12.39 -10.78
N ARG A 276 25.66 -12.06 -10.60
CA ARG A 276 25.02 -10.83 -11.09
C ARG A 276 24.56 -9.90 -9.98
N ALA A 277 24.72 -10.27 -8.71
CA ALA A 277 24.33 -9.43 -7.60
C ALA A 277 25.28 -8.23 -7.50
N PHE A 278 24.74 -7.00 -7.51
CA PHE A 278 25.50 -5.76 -7.28
C PHE A 278 24.72 -4.82 -6.36
N VAL A 279 25.42 -3.86 -5.74
CA VAL A 279 24.78 -2.80 -4.94
C VAL A 279 24.83 -1.50 -5.73
N PHE A 280 23.78 -0.69 -5.63
CA PHE A 280 23.82 0.68 -6.10
C PHE A 280 23.49 1.68 -4.99
N THR A 281 24.03 2.89 -5.13
CA THR A 281 23.78 4.02 -4.25
C THR A 281 23.31 5.18 -5.12
N VAL A 282 22.43 6.04 -4.60
CA VAL A 282 21.89 7.19 -5.34
C VAL A 282 22.23 8.46 -4.56
N SER A 283 22.90 9.42 -5.21
CA SER A 283 23.25 10.71 -4.60
C SER A 283 21.99 11.54 -4.28
N PRO A 284 22.06 12.47 -3.32
CA PRO A 284 20.95 13.39 -3.04
C PRO A 284 20.44 14.12 -4.28
N GLU A 285 21.35 14.59 -5.14
CA GLU A 285 21.04 15.32 -6.37
C GLU A 285 20.30 14.43 -7.39
N ALA A 286 20.71 13.16 -7.51
CA ALA A 286 20.01 12.19 -8.34
C ALA A 286 18.63 11.82 -7.78
N LYS A 287 18.47 11.76 -6.45
CA LYS A 287 17.17 11.55 -5.80
C LYS A 287 16.24 12.73 -6.06
N ASP A 288 16.72 13.95 -5.94
CA ASP A 288 15.96 15.17 -6.22
C ASP A 288 15.54 15.22 -7.70
N PHE A 289 16.43 14.82 -8.60
CA PHE A 289 16.10 14.67 -10.02
C PHE A 289 14.99 13.63 -10.25
N LEU A 290 15.07 12.46 -9.64
CA LEU A 290 14.02 11.42 -9.74
C LEU A 290 12.67 11.90 -9.19
N LEU A 291 12.67 12.63 -8.07
CA LEU A 291 11.45 13.22 -7.52
C LEU A 291 10.86 14.26 -8.48
N ARG A 292 11.69 15.15 -9.03
CA ARG A 292 11.24 16.18 -9.97
C ARG A 292 10.63 15.58 -11.25
N GLU A 293 11.23 14.52 -11.77
CA GLU A 293 10.74 13.83 -12.99
C GLU A 293 9.55 12.89 -12.69
N GLY A 294 9.41 12.42 -11.45
CA GLY A 294 8.48 11.39 -11.04
C GLY A 294 7.28 11.86 -10.23
N THR A 295 7.21 13.14 -9.86
CA THR A 295 6.13 13.68 -9.03
C THR A 295 5.51 14.91 -9.66
N ASP A 296 4.19 15.05 -9.47
CA ASP A 296 3.42 16.25 -9.78
C ASP A 296 2.50 16.49 -8.58
N MET A 297 2.37 17.75 -8.14
CA MET A 297 1.43 18.15 -7.09
C MET A 297 0.01 17.62 -7.33
N LYS A 298 -0.41 17.42 -8.58
CA LYS A 298 -1.75 16.91 -8.93
C LYS A 298 -1.88 15.39 -8.85
N TYR A 299 -0.81 14.64 -9.09
CA TYR A 299 -0.85 13.18 -9.25
C TYR A 299 -0.07 12.39 -8.18
N GLY A 300 0.59 13.10 -7.25
CA GLY A 300 1.34 12.51 -6.15
C GLY A 300 2.44 11.56 -6.63
N ALA A 301 2.63 10.44 -5.92
CA ALA A 301 3.66 9.46 -6.22
C ALA A 301 3.34 8.54 -7.43
N ARG A 302 2.21 8.74 -8.13
CA ARG A 302 1.74 7.82 -9.20
C ARG A 302 2.74 7.67 -10.35
N HIS A 303 3.53 8.71 -10.62
CA HIS A 303 4.51 8.71 -11.70
C HIS A 303 5.90 8.28 -11.25
N LEU A 304 6.16 8.20 -9.93
CA LEU A 304 7.49 7.99 -9.38
C LEU A 304 8.05 6.62 -9.77
N LYS A 305 7.24 5.56 -9.64
CA LYS A 305 7.61 4.21 -10.10
C LYS A 305 7.99 4.19 -11.58
N ARG A 306 7.24 4.89 -12.42
CA ARG A 306 7.52 4.97 -13.87
C ARG A 306 8.79 5.75 -14.18
N ALA A 307 9.05 6.83 -13.44
CA ALA A 307 10.29 7.60 -13.57
C ALA A 307 11.49 6.76 -13.15
N ILE A 308 11.42 6.05 -12.02
CA ILE A 308 12.47 5.12 -11.57
C ILE A 308 12.70 4.03 -12.61
N GLU A 309 11.63 3.40 -13.13
CA GLU A 309 11.78 2.34 -14.13
C GLU A 309 12.49 2.85 -15.40
N ARG A 310 12.09 4.02 -15.91
CA ARG A 310 12.66 4.63 -17.12
C ARG A 310 14.08 5.16 -16.94
N LEU A 311 14.32 5.87 -15.84
CA LEU A 311 15.55 6.64 -15.64
C LEU A 311 16.64 5.83 -14.94
N LEU A 312 16.26 4.84 -14.12
CA LEU A 312 17.19 4.03 -13.34
C LEU A 312 17.23 2.58 -13.82
N VAL A 313 16.09 1.87 -13.81
CA VAL A 313 16.05 0.42 -14.04
C VAL A 313 16.42 0.06 -15.48
N GLN A 314 15.88 0.77 -16.47
CA GLN A 314 16.20 0.54 -17.88
C GLN A 314 17.70 0.76 -18.17
N PRO A 315 18.33 1.89 -17.78
CA PRO A 315 19.78 2.06 -17.94
C PRO A 315 20.61 1.00 -17.20
N LEU A 316 20.27 0.66 -15.95
CA LEU A 316 20.94 -0.43 -15.24
C LEU A 316 20.86 -1.75 -16.00
N SER A 317 19.69 -2.07 -16.58
CA SER A 317 19.50 -3.28 -17.38
C SER A 317 20.41 -3.31 -18.62
N ASN A 318 20.57 -2.17 -19.30
CA ASN A 318 21.50 -2.06 -20.44
C ASN A 318 22.96 -2.23 -20.01
N LEU A 319 23.35 -1.66 -18.85
CA LEU A 319 24.71 -1.77 -18.31
C LEU A 319 25.04 -3.20 -17.88
N ILE A 320 24.08 -3.94 -17.34
CA ILE A 320 24.20 -5.38 -17.05
C ILE A 320 24.32 -6.17 -18.36
N ALA A 321 23.43 -5.93 -19.33
CA ALA A 321 23.40 -6.67 -20.59
C ALA A 321 24.63 -6.44 -21.46
N SER A 322 25.30 -5.29 -21.31
CA SER A 322 26.57 -4.96 -21.98
C SER A 322 27.82 -5.34 -21.16
N GLU A 323 27.65 -6.09 -20.06
CA GLU A 323 28.72 -6.57 -19.17
C GLU A 323 29.58 -5.47 -18.52
N GLN A 324 29.10 -4.22 -18.51
CA GLN A 324 29.76 -3.10 -17.84
C GLN A 324 29.61 -3.19 -16.32
N ILE A 325 28.48 -3.74 -15.85
CA ILE A 325 28.23 -4.08 -14.45
C ILE A 325 28.30 -5.59 -14.29
N ARG A 326 29.05 -6.05 -13.29
CA ARG A 326 29.21 -7.46 -12.93
C ARG A 326 28.84 -7.69 -11.47
N GLY A 327 28.74 -8.95 -11.07
CA GLY A 327 28.56 -9.33 -9.68
C GLY A 327 29.66 -8.76 -8.78
N GLY A 328 29.27 -8.33 -7.60
CA GLY A 328 30.15 -7.68 -6.62
C GLY A 328 30.44 -6.20 -6.90
N ASP A 329 29.88 -5.60 -7.96
CA ASP A 329 30.10 -4.17 -8.23
C ASP A 329 29.33 -3.27 -7.24
N LEU A 330 29.90 -2.10 -6.96
CA LEU A 330 29.22 -0.98 -6.33
C LEU A 330 29.01 0.13 -7.35
N ILE A 331 27.75 0.45 -7.64
CA ILE A 331 27.38 1.46 -8.62
C ILE A 331 26.88 2.72 -7.92
N ARG A 332 27.58 3.83 -8.08
CA ARG A 332 27.07 5.14 -7.65
C ARG A 332 26.31 5.80 -8.79
N VAL A 333 25.05 6.10 -8.55
CA VAL A 333 24.16 6.85 -9.45
C VAL A 333 24.15 8.29 -9.02
N ASP A 334 24.53 9.18 -9.94
CA ASP A 334 24.68 10.61 -9.71
C ASP A 334 23.94 11.43 -10.78
N LEU A 335 23.79 12.74 -10.58
CA LEU A 335 23.23 13.64 -11.56
C LEU A 335 24.35 14.28 -12.39
N ASP A 336 24.28 14.16 -13.72
CA ASP A 336 25.10 14.95 -14.62
C ASP A 336 24.57 16.39 -14.66
N PRO A 337 25.32 17.39 -14.15
CA PRO A 337 24.82 18.76 -14.02
C PRO A 337 24.59 19.43 -15.39
N ILE A 338 25.35 19.03 -16.41
CA ILE A 338 25.31 19.64 -17.75
C ILE A 338 24.16 19.05 -18.56
N HIS A 339 24.08 17.72 -18.59
CA HIS A 339 23.13 17.01 -19.45
C HIS A 339 21.80 16.69 -18.77
N GLN A 340 21.65 17.02 -17.47
CA GLN A 340 20.44 16.79 -16.68
C GLN A 340 19.92 15.34 -16.81
N ARG A 341 20.85 14.38 -16.69
CA ARG A 341 20.57 12.95 -16.79
C ARG A 341 21.31 12.18 -15.70
N LEU A 342 20.80 11.00 -15.35
CA LEU A 342 21.50 10.14 -14.42
C LEU A 342 22.80 9.62 -15.07
N ARG A 343 23.89 9.71 -14.30
CA ARG A 343 25.21 9.16 -14.62
C ARG A 343 25.48 8.00 -13.69
N PHE A 344 26.00 6.91 -14.25
CA PHE A 344 26.32 5.69 -13.54
C PHE A 344 27.84 5.57 -13.44
N ILE A 345 28.35 5.39 -12.22
CA ILE A 345 29.78 5.33 -11.93
C ILE A 345 30.04 4.04 -11.18
N LYS A 346 30.94 3.21 -11.70
CA LYS A 346 31.45 2.06 -10.94
C LYS A 346 32.40 2.57 -9.86
N ALA A 347 31.97 2.47 -8.60
CA ALA A 347 32.67 3.01 -7.44
C ALA A 347 33.59 1.95 -6.78
N ALA A 348 33.25 0.67 -6.89
CA ALA A 348 34.07 -0.46 -6.44
C ALA A 348 33.74 -1.72 -7.25
N GLU A 349 34.66 -2.69 -7.23
CA GLU A 349 34.55 -4.00 -7.88
C GLU A 349 34.86 -5.11 -6.87
N GLY A 350 34.31 -6.30 -7.10
CA GLY A 350 34.66 -7.51 -6.33
C GLY A 350 34.26 -7.46 -4.87
N LEU A 351 33.15 -6.79 -4.52
CA LEU A 351 32.59 -6.84 -3.18
C LEU A 351 32.04 -8.23 -2.89
N GLU A 352 32.50 -8.80 -1.79
CA GLU A 352 31.92 -9.99 -1.20
C GLU A 352 30.47 -9.73 -0.75
N LEU A 353 29.62 -10.75 -0.83
CA LEU A 353 28.19 -10.67 -0.47
C LEU A 353 27.94 -10.11 0.95
N HIS A 354 28.81 -10.40 1.90
CA HIS A 354 28.68 -9.89 3.27
C HIS A 354 28.91 -8.38 3.35
N HIS A 355 29.91 -7.83 2.63
CA HIS A 355 30.13 -6.39 2.57
C HIS A 355 28.98 -5.68 1.85
N MET A 356 28.42 -6.31 0.81
CA MET A 356 27.23 -5.80 0.15
C MET A 356 26.04 -5.72 1.11
N ALA A 357 25.83 -6.75 1.94
CA ALA A 357 24.77 -6.76 2.95
C ALA A 357 24.97 -5.68 4.02
N GLU A 358 26.20 -5.42 4.46
CA GLU A 358 26.52 -4.34 5.41
C GLU A 358 26.20 -2.95 4.82
N LEU A 359 26.54 -2.71 3.54
CA LEU A 359 26.22 -1.46 2.85
C LEU A 359 24.70 -1.23 2.78
N LEU A 360 23.91 -2.28 2.53
CA LEU A 360 22.45 -2.18 2.48
C LEU A 360 21.84 -1.84 3.86
N GLN A 361 22.39 -2.41 4.93
CA GLN A 361 21.96 -2.11 6.30
C GLN A 361 22.29 -0.66 6.69
N GLY A 362 23.47 -0.16 6.31
CA GLY A 362 23.88 1.22 6.55
C GLY A 362 23.06 2.27 5.79
N GLN A 363 22.45 1.89 4.66
CA GLN A 363 21.59 2.76 3.85
C GLN A 363 20.14 2.82 4.31
N GLY A 364 19.76 2.11 5.38
CA GLY A 364 18.38 2.11 5.87
C GLY A 364 17.37 1.42 4.94
N THR A 365 17.84 0.62 3.97
CA THR A 365 17.00 0.01 2.92
C THR A 365 16.04 -1.08 3.43
N GLY A 366 15.99 -1.36 4.74
CA GLY A 366 15.09 -2.35 5.35
C GLY A 366 15.33 -3.81 4.93
N LEU A 367 16.25 -4.04 3.99
CA LEU A 367 16.71 -5.32 3.48
C LEU A 367 17.45 -6.10 4.57
N ARG A 368 16.97 -7.32 4.89
CA ARG A 368 17.64 -8.24 5.81
C ARG A 368 18.68 -9.07 5.06
N ALA A 369 19.74 -9.52 5.76
CA ALA A 369 20.73 -10.43 5.19
C ALA A 369 20.11 -11.72 4.60
N GLU A 370 18.95 -12.15 5.13
CA GLU A 370 18.16 -13.29 4.64
C GLU A 370 17.67 -13.11 3.19
N SER A 371 17.32 -11.88 2.79
CA SER A 371 16.90 -11.55 1.40
C SER A 371 18.08 -11.45 0.42
N VAL A 372 19.31 -11.47 0.92
CA VAL A 372 20.56 -11.39 0.12
C VAL A 372 21.16 -12.79 -0.11
N GLY A 373 20.49 -13.86 0.35
CA GLY A 373 20.95 -15.24 0.15
C GLY A 373 22.18 -15.64 0.98
N VAL A 374 22.50 -14.88 2.05
CA VAL A 374 23.67 -15.16 2.90
C VAL A 374 23.43 -16.44 3.73
N PRO A 375 24.28 -17.47 3.63
CA PRO A 375 24.14 -18.72 4.39
C PRO A 375 24.13 -18.49 5.92
N MET A 376 23.27 -19.22 6.64
CA MET A 376 23.09 -19.11 8.10
C MET A 376 24.40 -19.28 8.92
N GLU A 377 25.41 -19.96 8.38
CA GLU A 377 26.71 -20.14 9.04
C GLU A 377 27.53 -18.84 9.12
N GLU A 378 27.41 -17.97 8.12
CA GLU A 378 28.06 -16.65 8.13
C GLU A 378 27.34 -15.65 9.03
N GLN A 379 26.01 -15.73 9.12
CA GLN A 379 25.22 -14.91 10.05
C GLN A 379 25.63 -15.11 11.52
N ARG A 380 26.02 -16.34 11.89
CA ARG A 380 26.52 -16.66 13.24
C ARG A 380 27.92 -16.10 13.52
N ARG A 381 28.77 -15.95 12.49
CA ARG A 381 30.11 -15.33 12.64
C ARG A 381 30.01 -13.83 12.91
N THR A 382 28.98 -13.15 12.39
CA THR A 382 28.73 -11.71 12.61
C THR A 382 28.38 -11.42 14.07
N VAL A 383 27.49 -12.21 14.69
CA VAL A 383 27.15 -12.05 16.11
C VAL A 383 28.39 -12.25 16.99
N ALA A 384 29.24 -13.24 16.65
CA ALA A 384 30.46 -13.51 17.40
C ALA A 384 31.56 -12.43 17.25
N ARG A 385 31.63 -11.73 16.10
CA ARG A 385 32.59 -10.63 15.89
C ARG A 385 32.14 -9.32 16.55
N THR A 386 30.84 -9.02 16.57
CA THR A 386 30.31 -7.83 17.25
C THR A 386 30.46 -7.94 18.77
N ILE A 387 30.31 -9.14 19.35
CA ILE A 387 30.51 -9.37 20.80
C ILE A 387 32.00 -9.25 21.21
N ARG A 388 32.95 -9.46 20.29
CA ARG A 388 34.39 -9.33 20.56
C ARG A 388 34.93 -7.90 20.43
N ARG A 389 34.11 -6.92 20.03
CA ARG A 389 34.48 -5.50 19.94
C ARG A 389 33.59 -4.59 20.82
N GLY A 390 32.80 -5.16 21.72
CA GLY A 390 32.04 -4.44 22.75
C GLY A 390 32.81 -4.36 24.07
#